data_AF-A0A3A9ENM9-F1
#
_entry.id   AF-A0A3A9ENM9-F1
#
_cell.length_a   1.000
_cell.length_b   1.000
_cell.length_c   1.000
_cell.angle_alpha   90.00
_cell.angle_beta   90.00
_cell.angle_gamma   90.00
#
_symmetry.space_group_name_H-M   'P 1'
#
loop_
_entity.id
_entity.type
_entity.pdbx_description
1 polymer ?
#
loop_
_entity_poly.entity_id
_entity_poly.type
_entity_poly.pdbx_seq_one_letter_code
_entity_poly.pdbx_strand_id
1 'polypeptide(L)'
;MGLYVIKNSMENSILKPLSFGATHCNGRVKISPNGAVLEVLYTSRPVFNWGGFEPYKKDHFSVAEYGEANEQSRRRAYRKVFDYAACNEDVFDLFVTLTLDKQMVDRYDIEKIYPKLKTFLSNRVQRDGLVYVLVPELHKDGAIHFHGLINSSAVKLKDSGKRYWKRNTPSYGQKIYNVTDWKLGFTTAVKLSGNYEDVCKYITKYVLKQSDGGMIGGRYYYHGGELKEPRYEYINFTSQPEGKSYELEEAGLTVVYVTDMSNCQWEDPREWLSRARSAALAGVPLDGLE
;
A
#
# COMPACT_ATOMS: atom_id res chain seq x y z
N MET A 1 16.31 -5.96 -27.24
CA MET A 1 15.55 -4.76 -27.68
C MET A 1 14.07 -5.09 -27.78
N GLY A 2 13.27 -4.71 -26.78
CA GLY A 2 11.81 -4.85 -26.83
C GLY A 2 11.17 -3.63 -27.50
N LEU A 3 10.17 -3.86 -28.35
CA LEU A 3 9.33 -2.82 -28.97
C LEU A 3 8.01 -2.71 -28.18
N TYR A 4 7.50 -1.49 -27.98
CA TYR A 4 6.33 -1.21 -27.12
C TYR A 4 5.29 -0.28 -27.78
N VAL A 5 4.01 -0.36 -27.38
CA VAL A 5 2.88 0.42 -27.92
C VAL A 5 2.02 1.09 -26.83
N ILE A 6 1.38 2.24 -27.14
CA ILE A 6 0.50 2.99 -26.22
C ILE A 6 -0.94 2.49 -26.33
N LYS A 7 -1.63 2.33 -25.20
CA LYS A 7 -3.07 2.03 -25.15
C LYS A 7 -3.85 3.34 -24.96
N ASN A 8 -4.39 3.91 -26.02
CA ASN A 8 -5.37 4.99 -25.89
C ASN A 8 -6.59 4.74 -26.78
N SER A 9 -7.77 5.01 -26.22
CA SER A 9 -9.07 4.87 -26.87
C SER A 9 -9.26 5.93 -27.94
N MET A 10 -9.70 5.49 -29.13
CA MET A 10 -10.26 6.30 -30.22
C MET A 10 -9.37 7.42 -30.76
N GLU A 11 -8.33 7.04 -31.51
CA GLU A 11 -7.94 7.72 -32.75
C GLU A 11 -6.99 6.82 -33.55
N ASN A 12 -7.23 6.68 -34.85
CA ASN A 12 -6.41 5.89 -35.78
C ASN A 12 -5.05 6.59 -36.03
N SER A 13 -4.22 6.71 -34.99
CA SER A 13 -2.80 7.03 -35.14
C SER A 13 -2.05 5.71 -35.36
N ILE A 14 -1.26 5.62 -36.43
CA ILE A 14 -0.36 4.49 -36.69
C ILE A 14 0.51 4.27 -35.45
N LEU A 15 0.28 3.17 -34.72
CA LEU A 15 1.03 2.81 -33.51
C LEU A 15 2.49 2.56 -33.90
N LYS A 16 3.36 3.54 -33.65
CA LYS A 16 4.79 3.36 -33.85
C LYS A 16 5.39 2.65 -32.64
N PRO A 17 6.13 1.55 -32.84
CA PRO A 17 6.79 0.88 -31.74
C PRO A 17 7.89 1.77 -31.15
N LEU A 18 7.99 1.80 -29.83
CA LEU A 18 9.03 2.52 -29.09
C LEU A 18 10.03 1.55 -28.47
N SER A 19 11.28 1.99 -28.29
CA SER A 19 12.31 1.20 -27.62
C SER A 19 12.05 1.09 -26.11
N PHE A 20 12.64 0.07 -25.49
CA PHE A 20 12.53 -0.15 -24.04
C PHE A 20 12.98 1.06 -23.19
N GLY A 21 14.15 1.63 -23.47
CA GLY A 21 14.65 2.81 -22.75
C GLY A 21 13.77 4.06 -22.93
N ALA A 22 12.96 4.10 -23.99
CA ALA A 22 12.03 5.18 -24.25
C ALA A 22 10.68 5.04 -23.55
N THR A 23 10.37 3.86 -23.04
CA THR A 23 9.10 3.56 -22.36
C THR A 23 9.24 3.32 -20.87
N HIS A 24 10.48 3.23 -20.39
CA HIS A 24 10.81 3.01 -19.00
C HIS A 24 11.71 4.12 -18.47
N CYS A 25 11.63 4.35 -17.17
CA CYS A 25 12.48 5.28 -16.44
C CYS A 25 13.12 4.58 -15.24
N ASN A 26 14.15 5.21 -14.68
CA ASN A 26 14.91 4.65 -13.56
C ASN A 26 14.41 5.15 -12.19
N GLY A 27 13.40 6.01 -12.15
CA GLY A 27 12.90 6.61 -10.91
C GLY A 27 11.38 6.51 -10.75
N ARG A 28 10.92 6.24 -9.53
CA ARG A 28 9.51 6.29 -9.15
C ARG A 28 9.34 6.98 -7.81
N VAL A 29 8.48 7.99 -7.78
CA VAL A 29 8.09 8.73 -6.58
C VAL A 29 6.65 8.34 -6.23
N LYS A 30 6.42 7.92 -4.98
CA LYS A 30 5.11 7.58 -4.45
C LYS A 30 4.64 8.71 -3.56
N ILE A 31 3.47 9.28 -3.86
CA ILE A 31 2.99 10.51 -3.23
C ILE A 31 1.59 10.26 -2.67
N SER A 32 1.38 10.63 -1.41
CA SER A 32 0.05 10.59 -0.77
C SER A 32 -0.86 11.70 -1.32
N PRO A 33 -2.18 11.60 -1.11
CA PRO A 33 -3.14 12.63 -1.51
C PRO A 33 -2.86 14.04 -0.97
N ASN A 34 -2.23 14.16 0.21
CA ASN A 34 -1.86 15.44 0.80
C ASN A 34 -0.50 16.00 0.27
N GLY A 35 0.12 15.32 -0.70
CA GLY A 35 1.37 15.74 -1.32
C GLY A 35 2.65 15.25 -0.62
N ALA A 36 2.55 14.53 0.50
CA ALA A 36 3.72 13.96 1.15
C ALA A 36 4.34 12.85 0.30
N VAL A 37 5.66 12.83 0.23
CA VAL A 37 6.42 11.77 -0.44
C VAL A 37 6.53 10.57 0.49
N LEU A 38 5.95 9.44 0.09
CA LEU A 38 5.92 8.19 0.87
C LEU A 38 7.09 7.27 0.57
N GLU A 39 7.57 7.26 -0.68
CA GLU A 39 8.66 6.40 -1.14
C GLU A 39 9.28 7.02 -2.39
N VAL A 40 10.60 6.99 -2.49
CA VAL A 40 11.34 7.33 -3.71
C VAL A 40 12.27 6.17 -4.02
N LEU A 41 12.14 5.63 -5.24
CA LEU A 41 12.97 4.53 -5.73
C LEU A 41 13.77 4.98 -6.93
N TYR A 42 15.05 4.61 -6.91
CA TYR A 42 15.93 4.57 -8.07
C TYR A 42 16.29 3.12 -8.42
N THR A 43 16.50 2.85 -9.70
CA THR A 43 17.04 1.58 -10.19
C THR A 43 18.21 1.80 -11.15
N SER A 44 19.26 0.97 -11.11
CA SER A 44 20.44 1.17 -11.99
C SER A 44 20.14 1.04 -13.49
N ARG A 45 18.99 0.48 -13.85
CA ARG A 45 18.46 0.39 -15.21
C ARG A 45 17.02 0.90 -15.24
N PRO A 46 16.51 1.42 -16.37
CA PRO A 46 15.13 1.90 -16.46
C PRO A 46 14.14 0.72 -16.43
N VAL A 47 13.45 0.52 -15.31
CA VAL A 47 12.48 -0.60 -15.14
C VAL A 47 11.05 -0.15 -14.89
N PHE A 48 10.83 1.15 -14.65
CA PHE A 48 9.50 1.67 -14.37
C PHE A 48 8.82 2.14 -15.65
N ASN A 49 7.78 1.42 -16.06
CA ASN A 49 6.93 1.80 -17.17
C ASN A 49 6.09 3.04 -16.81
N TRP A 50 6.49 4.20 -17.32
CA TRP A 50 5.91 5.49 -16.94
C TRP A 50 4.63 5.85 -17.71
N GLY A 51 4.42 5.25 -18.89
CA GLY A 51 3.33 5.59 -19.81
C GLY A 51 2.33 4.46 -20.06
N GLY A 52 2.39 3.38 -19.28
CA GLY A 52 1.49 2.23 -19.44
C GLY A 52 1.67 1.50 -20.77
N PHE A 53 2.89 1.52 -21.33
CA PHE A 53 3.18 0.90 -22.61
C PHE A 53 3.11 -0.62 -22.52
N GLU A 54 2.54 -1.28 -23.53
CA GLU A 54 2.50 -2.75 -23.59
C GLU A 54 3.59 -3.26 -24.53
N PRO A 55 4.26 -4.39 -24.22
CA PRO A 55 5.24 -4.99 -25.11
C PRO A 55 4.54 -5.50 -26.38
N TYR A 56 5.16 -5.27 -27.53
CA TYR A 56 4.65 -5.66 -28.84
C TYR A 56 4.56 -7.19 -29.02
N LYS A 57 5.49 -7.93 -28.41
CA LYS A 57 5.43 -9.39 -28.26
C LYS A 57 5.47 -9.73 -26.79
N LYS A 58 4.50 -10.51 -26.31
CA LYS A 58 4.52 -11.06 -24.96
C LYS A 58 5.37 -12.32 -24.98
N ASP A 59 6.55 -12.26 -24.39
CA ASP A 59 7.21 -13.49 -23.97
C ASP A 59 6.40 -14.08 -22.81
N HIS A 60 6.02 -15.35 -22.96
CA HIS A 60 5.39 -16.10 -21.89
C HIS A 60 6.46 -16.53 -20.88
N PHE A 61 6.58 -15.80 -19.78
CA PHE A 61 7.33 -16.28 -18.63
C PHE A 61 6.60 -17.49 -18.02
N SER A 62 7.35 -18.56 -17.73
CA SER A 62 6.80 -19.78 -17.16
C SER A 62 6.35 -19.58 -15.71
N VAL A 63 5.26 -20.26 -15.35
CA VAL A 63 4.59 -20.20 -14.04
C VAL A 63 5.31 -21.11 -13.04
N ALA A 64 6.60 -20.88 -12.78
CA ALA A 64 7.35 -21.67 -11.81
C ALA A 64 7.33 -21.00 -10.42
N GLU A 65 6.98 -21.83 -9.43
CA GLU A 65 7.06 -21.66 -7.96
C GLU A 65 5.88 -21.01 -7.20
N TYR A 66 4.92 -21.88 -6.86
CA TYR A 66 3.79 -21.62 -5.96
C TYR A 66 4.16 -21.60 -4.46
N GLY A 67 5.45 -21.55 -4.11
CA GLY A 67 5.95 -21.43 -2.73
C GLY A 67 6.23 -19.99 -2.29
N GLU A 68 6.72 -19.14 -3.22
CA GLU A 68 7.00 -17.72 -2.98
C GLU A 68 5.76 -16.82 -3.06
N ALA A 69 4.67 -17.33 -3.64
CA ALA A 69 3.44 -16.58 -3.88
C ALA A 69 2.76 -16.07 -2.60
N ASN A 70 2.84 -16.80 -1.49
CA ASN A 70 2.25 -16.40 -0.20
C ASN A 70 3.03 -15.24 0.44
N GLU A 71 4.36 -15.29 0.43
CA GLU A 71 5.19 -14.22 0.98
C GLU A 71 5.05 -12.93 0.16
N GLN A 72 5.07 -13.03 -1.17
CA GLN A 72 4.83 -11.89 -2.04
C GLN A 72 3.43 -11.29 -1.82
N SER A 73 2.40 -12.14 -1.67
CA SER A 73 1.03 -11.70 -1.37
C SER A 73 0.93 -10.97 -0.04
N ARG A 74 1.60 -11.49 1.00
CA ARG A 74 1.70 -10.87 2.32
C ARG A 74 2.39 -9.51 2.24
N ARG A 75 3.51 -9.40 1.53
CA ARG A 75 4.22 -8.13 1.30
C ARG A 75 3.37 -7.11 0.56
N ARG A 76 2.58 -7.54 -0.44
CA ARG A 76 1.62 -6.66 -1.12
C ARG A 76 0.53 -6.17 -0.17
N ALA A 77 -0.02 -7.06 0.66
CA ALA A 77 -1.02 -6.70 1.66
C ALA A 77 -0.45 -5.72 2.70
N TYR A 78 0.76 -5.96 3.20
CA TYR A 78 1.48 -5.06 4.09
C TYR A 78 1.58 -3.65 3.49
N ARG A 79 2.09 -3.55 2.24
CA ARG A 79 2.24 -2.27 1.55
C ARG A 79 0.89 -1.58 1.37
N LYS A 80 -0.16 -2.32 1.00
CA LYS A 80 -1.49 -1.74 0.79
C LYS A 80 -2.14 -1.23 2.08
N VAL A 81 -1.98 -1.95 3.19
CA VAL A 81 -2.43 -1.49 4.51
C VAL A 81 -1.64 -0.24 4.95
N PHE A 82 -0.33 -0.21 4.73
CA PHE A 82 0.48 0.98 4.99
C PHE A 82 -0.01 2.18 4.18
N ASP A 83 -0.25 1.98 2.88
CA ASP A 83 -0.71 3.02 1.97
C ASP A 83 -2.06 3.60 2.38
N TYR A 84 -3.02 2.73 2.72
CA TYR A 84 -4.30 3.20 3.23
C TYR A 84 -4.14 3.98 4.53
N ALA A 85 -3.31 3.51 5.46
CA ALA A 85 -3.07 4.25 6.70
C ALA A 85 -2.46 5.64 6.43
N ALA A 86 -1.38 5.69 5.64
CA ALA A 86 -0.64 6.91 5.33
C ALA A 86 -1.44 7.92 4.49
N CYS A 87 -2.28 7.46 3.57
CA CYS A 87 -3.05 8.33 2.68
C CYS A 87 -4.34 8.88 3.30
N ASN A 88 -4.72 8.41 4.50
CA ASN A 88 -5.99 8.74 5.14
C ASN A 88 -5.78 9.25 6.59
N GLU A 89 -4.65 9.94 6.85
CA GLU A 89 -4.36 10.59 8.14
C GLU A 89 -5.41 11.62 8.55
N ASP A 90 -6.01 12.31 7.59
CA ASP A 90 -7.07 13.29 7.84
C ASP A 90 -8.43 12.64 8.16
N VAL A 91 -8.55 11.32 8.01
CA VAL A 91 -9.79 10.57 8.21
C VAL A 91 -9.71 9.68 9.45
N PHE A 92 -8.60 8.95 9.64
CA PHE A 92 -8.45 8.03 10.77
C PHE A 92 -8.11 8.77 12.06
N ASP A 93 -8.88 8.49 13.12
CA ASP A 93 -8.67 9.09 14.44
C ASP A 93 -8.80 8.07 15.59
N LEU A 94 -9.12 6.80 15.29
CA LEU A 94 -9.17 5.71 16.26
C LEU A 94 -8.34 4.51 15.84
N PHE A 95 -7.58 3.98 16.80
CA PHE A 95 -7.13 2.60 16.78
C PHE A 95 -8.14 1.73 17.54
N VAL A 96 -8.63 0.67 16.90
CA VAL A 96 -9.61 -0.25 17.49
C VAL A 96 -9.10 -1.68 17.57
N THR A 97 -9.52 -2.36 18.63
CA THR A 97 -9.47 -3.82 18.75
C THR A 97 -10.90 -4.32 18.94
N LEU A 98 -11.35 -5.23 18.09
CA LEU A 98 -12.66 -5.85 18.11
C LEU A 98 -12.50 -7.34 18.46
N THR A 99 -12.92 -7.70 19.67
CA THR A 99 -12.85 -9.07 20.18
C THR A 99 -14.23 -9.72 20.08
N LEU A 100 -14.29 -10.93 19.53
CA LEU A 100 -15.53 -11.67 19.37
C LEU A 100 -15.94 -12.41 20.65
N ASP A 101 -17.22 -12.35 20.98
CA ASP A 101 -17.82 -13.12 22.07
C ASP A 101 -18.36 -14.46 21.54
N LYS A 102 -17.95 -15.56 22.17
CA LYS A 102 -18.38 -16.93 21.86
C LYS A 102 -19.90 -17.12 21.99
N GLN A 103 -20.59 -16.28 22.78
CA GLN A 103 -22.05 -16.32 22.90
C GLN A 103 -22.75 -15.71 21.68
N MET A 104 -22.07 -14.84 20.92
CA MET A 104 -22.65 -14.10 19.80
C MET A 104 -22.30 -14.69 18.43
N VAL A 105 -21.15 -15.33 18.32
CA VAL A 105 -20.67 -15.99 17.11
C VAL A 105 -19.63 -17.05 17.46
N ASP A 106 -19.55 -18.11 16.66
CA ASP A 106 -18.39 -18.99 16.70
C ASP A 106 -17.15 -18.21 16.28
N ARG A 107 -16.33 -17.83 17.28
CA ARG A 107 -15.18 -16.96 17.11
C ARG A 107 -13.94 -17.67 16.51
N TYR A 108 -14.06 -18.95 16.18
CA TYR A 108 -13.01 -19.74 15.53
C TYR A 108 -13.29 -20.00 14.05
N ASP A 109 -14.54 -19.83 13.62
CA ASP A 109 -14.99 -20.12 12.25
C ASP A 109 -15.21 -18.81 11.46
N ILE A 110 -14.28 -18.52 10.55
CA ILE A 110 -14.35 -17.31 9.71
C ILE A 110 -15.60 -17.29 8.82
N GLU A 111 -16.15 -18.44 8.43
CA GLU A 111 -17.36 -18.53 7.62
C GLU A 111 -18.62 -18.12 8.43
N LYS A 112 -18.58 -18.25 9.76
CA LYS A 112 -19.63 -17.72 10.65
C LYS A 112 -19.41 -16.26 11.01
N ILE A 113 -18.16 -15.83 11.11
CA ILE A 113 -17.78 -14.46 11.48
C ILE A 113 -18.03 -13.49 10.33
N TYR A 114 -17.53 -13.80 9.13
CA TYR A 114 -17.46 -12.85 8.03
C TYR A 114 -18.83 -12.29 7.61
N PRO A 115 -19.92 -13.07 7.49
CA PRO A 115 -21.23 -12.52 7.15
C PRO A 115 -21.72 -11.45 8.15
N LYS A 116 -21.48 -11.67 9.45
CA LYS A 116 -21.84 -10.72 10.50
C LYS A 116 -20.96 -9.48 10.48
N LEU A 117 -19.65 -9.67 10.34
CA LEU A 117 -18.68 -8.58 10.21
C LEU A 117 -18.99 -7.71 8.98
N LYS A 118 -19.20 -8.33 7.81
CA LYS A 118 -19.55 -7.66 6.56
C LYS A 118 -20.82 -6.83 6.72
N THR A 119 -21.85 -7.38 7.34
CA THR A 119 -23.11 -6.67 7.59
C THR A 119 -22.90 -5.43 8.45
N PHE A 120 -22.14 -5.55 9.54
CA PHE A 120 -21.80 -4.41 10.39
C PHE A 120 -21.05 -3.33 9.59
N LEU A 121 -19.94 -3.70 8.93
CA LEU A 121 -19.10 -2.77 8.19
C LEU A 121 -19.86 -2.08 7.05
N SER A 122 -20.59 -2.85 6.24
CA SER A 122 -21.36 -2.31 5.12
C SER A 122 -22.44 -1.32 5.58
N ASN A 123 -23.13 -1.62 6.67
CA ASN A 123 -24.14 -0.71 7.23
C ASN A 123 -23.51 0.60 7.72
N ARG A 124 -22.37 0.52 8.42
CA ARG A 124 -21.66 1.72 8.91
C ARG A 124 -21.09 2.55 7.77
N VAL A 125 -20.56 1.90 6.72
CA VAL A 125 -20.08 2.60 5.51
C VAL A 125 -21.23 3.38 4.87
N GLN A 126 -22.35 2.70 4.60
CA GLN A 126 -23.46 3.29 3.83
C GLN A 126 -24.27 4.34 4.61
N ARG A 127 -24.39 4.18 5.93
CA ARG A 127 -25.29 5.02 6.75
C ARG A 127 -24.56 6.09 7.54
N ASP A 128 -23.33 5.80 7.94
CA ASP A 128 -22.57 6.61 8.89
C ASP A 128 -21.23 7.10 8.33
N GLY A 129 -20.91 6.77 7.07
CA GLY A 129 -19.66 7.21 6.42
C GLY A 129 -18.40 6.57 7.03
N LEU A 130 -18.49 5.30 7.45
CA LEU A 130 -17.32 4.58 7.97
C LEU A 130 -16.24 4.42 6.89
N VAL A 131 -15.04 4.84 7.23
CA VAL A 131 -13.80 4.53 6.54
C VAL A 131 -12.97 3.65 7.46
N TYR A 132 -12.51 2.50 6.97
CA TYR A 132 -11.80 1.55 7.82
C TYR A 132 -10.73 0.75 7.10
N VAL A 133 -9.72 0.35 7.86
CA VAL A 133 -8.83 -0.78 7.57
C VAL A 133 -8.83 -1.69 8.80
N LEU A 134 -9.18 -2.96 8.63
CA LEU A 134 -9.15 -3.98 9.68
C LEU A 134 -8.20 -5.13 9.28
N VAL A 135 -7.38 -5.57 10.21
CA VAL A 135 -6.47 -6.71 10.07
C VAL A 135 -6.93 -7.80 11.06
N PRO A 136 -7.37 -8.98 10.60
CA PRO A 136 -7.67 -10.10 11.49
C PRO A 136 -6.36 -10.64 12.09
N GLU A 137 -6.40 -11.11 13.32
CA GLU A 137 -5.29 -11.78 14.00
C GLU A 137 -5.85 -12.95 14.82
N LEU A 138 -5.06 -14.04 14.92
CA LEU A 138 -5.36 -15.13 15.84
C LEU A 138 -4.85 -14.76 17.23
N HIS A 139 -5.75 -14.78 18.20
CA HIS A 139 -5.39 -14.70 19.61
C HIS A 139 -4.69 -16.01 20.05
N LYS A 140 -4.04 -16.02 21.22
CA LYS A 140 -3.25 -17.16 21.72
C LYS A 140 -4.04 -18.49 21.80
N ASP A 141 -5.34 -18.38 21.99
CA ASP A 141 -6.28 -19.49 22.09
C ASP A 141 -6.89 -19.90 20.74
N GLY A 142 -6.45 -19.30 19.62
CA GLY A 142 -6.93 -19.56 18.26
C GLY A 142 -8.16 -18.76 17.84
N ALA A 143 -8.73 -17.94 18.74
CA ALA A 143 -9.89 -17.13 18.41
C ALA A 143 -9.52 -15.95 17.51
N ILE A 144 -10.41 -15.61 16.57
CA ILE A 144 -10.20 -14.49 15.67
C ILE A 144 -10.59 -13.18 16.37
N HIS A 145 -9.73 -12.18 16.29
CA HIS A 145 -10.04 -10.79 16.63
C HIS A 145 -9.56 -9.84 15.52
N PHE A 146 -9.98 -8.59 15.55
CA PHE A 146 -9.62 -7.61 14.52
C PHE A 146 -8.96 -6.39 15.15
N HIS A 147 -7.85 -5.96 14.55
CA HIS A 147 -7.24 -4.66 14.82
C HIS A 147 -7.52 -3.71 13.67
N GLY A 148 -7.65 -2.42 13.92
CA GLY A 148 -7.92 -1.51 12.82
C GLY A 148 -7.79 -0.03 13.09
N LEU A 149 -7.82 0.72 11.99
CA LEU A 149 -7.95 2.16 11.95
C LEU A 149 -9.34 2.50 11.41
N ILE A 150 -10.06 3.37 12.11
CA ILE A 150 -11.39 3.85 11.72
C ILE A 150 -11.56 5.34 12.05
N ASN A 151 -12.56 5.98 11.45
CA ASN A 151 -13.03 7.31 11.83
C ASN A 151 -14.10 7.24 12.94
N SER A 152 -13.92 8.01 14.01
CA SER A 152 -14.80 8.05 15.18
C SER A 152 -16.17 8.63 14.86
N SER A 153 -16.26 9.51 13.86
CA SER A 153 -17.52 10.10 13.41
C SER A 153 -18.53 9.06 12.94
N ALA A 154 -18.05 7.89 12.50
CA ALA A 154 -18.87 6.80 12.01
C ALA A 154 -19.12 5.69 13.05
N VAL A 155 -18.88 5.92 14.35
CA VAL A 155 -19.16 4.95 15.43
C VAL A 155 -19.60 5.63 16.75
N LYS A 156 -20.44 4.97 17.54
CA LYS A 156 -20.77 5.45 18.90
C LYS A 156 -19.74 5.01 19.93
N LEU A 157 -19.11 5.97 20.59
CA LEU A 157 -18.13 5.74 21.65
C LEU A 157 -18.74 5.96 23.04
N LYS A 158 -18.40 5.06 23.98
CA LYS A 158 -18.68 5.22 25.41
C LYS A 158 -17.39 5.05 26.21
N ASP A 159 -17.08 5.99 27.11
CA ASP A 159 -15.93 5.86 28.02
C ASP A 159 -16.04 4.53 28.79
N SER A 160 -15.00 3.72 28.73
CA SER A 160 -14.94 2.42 29.42
C SER A 160 -14.65 2.56 30.92
N GLY A 161 -14.31 3.77 31.38
CA GLY A 161 -13.79 4.02 32.72
C GLY A 161 -12.31 3.65 32.88
N LYS A 162 -11.70 3.03 31.85
CA LYS A 162 -10.29 2.64 31.85
C LYS A 162 -9.43 3.66 31.13
N ARG A 163 -8.14 3.64 31.46
CA ARG A 163 -7.10 4.43 30.79
C ARG A 163 -6.07 3.50 30.17
N TYR A 164 -5.45 3.94 29.07
CA TYR A 164 -4.39 3.19 28.41
C TYR A 164 -3.16 3.11 29.32
N TRP A 165 -2.76 1.89 29.64
CA TRP A 165 -1.88 1.60 30.78
C TRP A 165 -0.39 1.60 30.42
N LYS A 166 -0.04 1.41 29.15
CA LYS A 166 1.35 1.19 28.73
C LYS A 166 2.14 2.50 28.81
N ARG A 167 3.04 2.58 29.80
CA ARG A 167 3.97 3.71 29.99
C ARG A 167 4.88 3.89 28.77
N ASN A 168 5.44 5.09 28.62
CA ASN A 168 6.34 5.47 27.51
C ASN A 168 5.69 5.26 26.12
N THR A 169 4.38 5.46 26.03
CA THR A 169 3.67 5.51 24.75
C THR A 169 2.93 6.83 24.65
N PRO A 170 2.72 7.38 23.43
CA PRO A 170 1.92 8.59 23.25
C PRO A 170 0.49 8.47 23.77
N SER A 171 -0.03 7.24 23.84
CA SER A 171 -1.37 6.94 24.32
C SER A 171 -1.47 6.80 25.84
N TYR A 172 -0.37 6.82 26.59
CA TYR A 172 -0.40 6.63 28.04
C TYR A 172 -1.36 7.59 28.73
N GLY A 173 -2.24 7.06 29.59
CA GLY A 173 -3.23 7.85 30.32
C GLY A 173 -4.46 8.27 29.49
N GLN A 174 -4.49 7.98 28.18
CA GLN A 174 -5.67 8.28 27.37
C GLN A 174 -6.87 7.42 27.76
N LYS A 175 -8.08 7.97 27.53
CA LYS A 175 -9.32 7.25 27.72
C LYS A 175 -9.42 6.09 26.75
N ILE A 176 -9.83 4.93 27.26
CA ILE A 176 -10.25 3.81 26.42
C ILE A 176 -11.77 3.89 26.26
N TYR A 177 -12.25 3.79 25.03
CA TYR A 177 -13.67 3.77 24.71
C TYR A 177 -14.12 2.38 24.27
N ASN A 178 -15.40 2.09 24.45
CA ASN A 178 -16.10 1.00 23.78
C ASN A 178 -16.86 1.55 22.57
N VAL A 179 -16.84 0.82 21.45
CA VAL A 179 -17.70 1.06 20.28
C VAL A 179 -19.04 0.36 20.55
N THR A 180 -20.05 1.11 20.99
CA THR A 180 -21.31 0.51 21.49
C THR A 180 -22.21 -0.06 20.40
N ASP A 181 -21.97 0.32 19.15
CA ASP A 181 -22.70 -0.19 18.00
C ASP A 181 -22.18 -1.56 17.52
N TRP A 182 -21.00 -1.98 17.98
CA TRP A 182 -20.50 -3.33 17.79
C TRP A 182 -21.25 -4.30 18.69
N LYS A 183 -21.90 -5.31 18.09
CA LYS A 183 -22.74 -6.29 18.81
C LYS A 183 -22.17 -7.71 18.85
N LEU A 184 -20.98 -7.92 18.27
CA LEU A 184 -20.38 -9.26 18.16
C LEU A 184 -19.41 -9.59 19.29
N GLY A 185 -19.25 -8.70 20.27
CA GLY A 185 -18.42 -8.93 21.44
C GLY A 185 -17.88 -7.64 22.06
N PHE A 186 -16.62 -7.66 22.46
CA PHE A 186 -15.97 -6.59 23.20
C PHE A 186 -15.16 -5.69 22.28
N THR A 187 -14.94 -4.44 22.71
CA THR A 187 -14.16 -3.48 21.93
C THR A 187 -13.19 -2.71 22.83
N THR A 188 -12.13 -2.21 22.20
CA THR A 188 -11.24 -1.21 22.78
C THR A 188 -10.95 -0.21 21.68
N ALA A 189 -11.27 1.04 21.90
CA ALA A 189 -10.98 2.14 20.98
C ALA A 189 -10.15 3.19 21.71
N VAL A 190 -9.03 3.59 21.11
CA VAL A 190 -8.12 4.61 21.63
C VAL A 190 -7.92 5.65 20.54
N LYS A 191 -7.95 6.93 20.89
CA LYS A 191 -7.69 7.99 19.93
C LYS A 191 -6.23 7.93 19.47
N LEU A 192 -6.00 8.20 18.18
CA LEU A 192 -4.64 8.24 17.64
C LEU A 192 -3.88 9.44 18.24
N SER A 193 -2.58 9.26 18.45
CA SER A 193 -1.73 10.25 19.10
C SER A 193 -0.26 9.92 18.88
N GLY A 194 0.61 10.94 18.94
CA GLY A 194 2.04 10.79 18.70
C GLY A 194 2.37 10.87 17.22
N ASN A 195 3.49 10.29 16.81
CA ASN A 195 3.89 10.25 15.41
C ASN A 195 2.95 9.32 14.62
N TYR A 196 2.28 9.85 13.60
CA TYR A 196 1.32 9.11 12.80
C TYR A 196 1.99 8.02 11.93
N GLU A 197 3.25 8.20 11.55
CA GLU A 197 4.02 7.16 10.85
C GLU A 197 4.16 5.88 11.71
N ASP A 198 4.29 6.04 13.03
CA ASP A 198 4.31 4.91 13.97
C ASP A 198 2.95 4.20 14.01
N VAL A 199 1.84 4.93 13.85
CA VAL A 199 0.50 4.33 13.72
C VAL A 199 0.41 3.47 12.46
N CYS A 200 0.90 3.99 11.32
CA CYS A 200 0.95 3.27 10.04
C CYS A 200 1.79 1.98 10.15
N LYS A 201 2.97 2.06 10.78
CA LYS A 201 3.82 0.90 11.08
C LYS A 201 3.14 -0.06 12.08
N TYR A 202 2.41 0.46 13.05
CA TYR A 202 1.78 -0.35 14.09
C TYR A 202 0.61 -1.18 13.56
N ILE A 203 -0.24 -0.65 12.68
CA ILE A 203 -1.32 -1.45 12.09
C ILE A 203 -0.78 -2.55 11.16
N THR A 204 0.28 -2.25 10.41
CA THR A 204 0.88 -3.21 9.47
C THR A 204 1.61 -4.36 10.18
N LYS A 205 2.07 -4.15 11.41
CA LYS A 205 2.60 -5.23 12.28
C LYS A 205 1.64 -6.41 12.40
N TYR A 206 0.33 -6.18 12.40
CA TYR A 206 -0.67 -7.25 12.51
C TYR A 206 -0.77 -8.12 11.26
N VAL A 207 -0.41 -7.58 10.09
CA VAL A 207 -0.30 -8.36 8.85
C VAL A 207 0.88 -9.35 8.94
N LEU A 208 1.99 -8.92 9.55
CA LEU A 208 3.20 -9.72 9.69
C LEU A 208 3.09 -10.79 10.79
N LYS A 209 2.33 -10.51 11.86
CA LYS A 209 2.11 -11.40 13.01
C LYS A 209 1.30 -12.67 12.72
N GLN A 210 0.73 -12.82 11.53
CA GLN A 210 0.04 -14.04 11.11
C GLN A 210 1.06 -15.16 10.78
N SER A 211 1.98 -15.45 11.72
CA SER A 211 3.24 -16.14 11.49
C SER A 211 3.16 -17.65 11.26
N ASP A 212 1.97 -18.27 11.35
CA ASP A 212 1.79 -19.71 11.12
C ASP A 212 0.77 -20.01 9.99
N GLY A 213 1.02 -19.46 8.78
CA GLY A 213 0.42 -20.05 7.58
C GLY A 213 -0.78 -19.33 6.97
N GLY A 214 -0.83 -18.00 7.05
CA GLY A 214 -1.50 -17.20 6.03
C GLY A 214 -2.84 -16.58 6.40
N MET A 215 -3.58 -16.25 5.35
CA MET A 215 -4.80 -15.47 5.35
C MET A 215 -5.90 -16.04 6.24
N ILE A 216 -6.62 -15.19 6.99
CA ILE A 216 -7.83 -15.60 7.74
C ILE A 216 -9.04 -15.41 6.84
N GLY A 217 -9.65 -16.51 6.39
CA GLY A 217 -10.73 -16.50 5.40
C GLY A 217 -10.28 -15.99 4.03
N GLY A 218 -9.05 -16.34 3.62
CA GLY A 218 -8.49 -15.91 2.33
C GLY A 218 -8.19 -14.41 2.22
N ARG A 219 -8.15 -13.68 3.35
CA ARG A 219 -7.78 -12.26 3.41
C ARG A 219 -6.72 -11.96 4.46
N TYR A 220 -5.79 -11.06 4.14
CA TYR A 220 -4.87 -10.47 5.12
C TYR A 220 -5.47 -9.28 5.85
N TYR A 221 -6.43 -8.59 5.24
CA TYR A 221 -7.08 -7.41 5.78
C TYR A 221 -8.42 -7.19 5.09
N TYR A 222 -9.25 -6.34 5.70
CA TYR A 222 -10.51 -5.83 5.20
C TYR A 222 -10.41 -4.32 5.17
N HIS A 223 -11.03 -3.69 4.19
CA HIS A 223 -11.09 -2.24 4.09
C HIS A 223 -12.42 -1.82 3.47
N GLY A 224 -12.80 -0.55 3.63
CA GLY A 224 -14.03 -0.01 3.07
C GLY A 224 -14.22 1.47 3.39
N GLY A 225 -15.24 2.06 2.77
CA GLY A 225 -15.43 3.51 2.72
C GLY A 225 -14.61 4.16 1.60
N GLU A 226 -14.63 5.49 1.55
CA GLU A 226 -13.90 6.30 0.56
C GLU A 226 -12.43 6.45 0.93
N LEU A 227 -11.68 5.34 0.82
CA LEU A 227 -10.24 5.34 1.05
C LEU A 227 -9.50 6.01 -0.10
N LYS A 228 -8.63 6.95 0.26
CA LYS A 228 -7.68 7.54 -0.67
C LYS A 228 -6.47 6.62 -0.84
N GLU A 229 -5.85 6.70 -2.01
CA GLU A 229 -4.68 5.91 -2.39
C GLU A 229 -3.53 6.82 -2.85
N PRO A 230 -2.28 6.35 -2.77
CA PRO A 230 -1.16 7.11 -3.27
C PRO A 230 -1.17 7.13 -4.80
N ARG A 231 -0.65 8.21 -5.36
CA ARG A 231 -0.33 8.31 -6.79
C ARG A 231 1.16 8.11 -7.02
N TYR A 232 1.52 7.73 -8.24
CA TYR A 232 2.91 7.57 -8.63
C TYR A 232 3.30 8.64 -9.65
N GLU A 233 4.48 9.23 -9.44
CA GLU A 233 5.19 10.00 -10.44
C GLU A 233 6.44 9.23 -10.87
N TYR A 234 6.83 9.45 -12.12
CA TYR A 234 7.92 8.72 -12.77
C TYR A 234 8.95 9.74 -13.25
N ILE A 235 10.21 9.52 -12.90
CA ILE A 235 11.31 10.44 -13.14
C ILE A 235 12.53 9.69 -13.66
N ASN A 236 13.43 10.39 -14.36
CA ASN A 236 14.74 9.88 -14.72
C ASN A 236 15.80 10.59 -13.89
N PHE A 237 16.40 9.90 -12.93
CA PHE A 237 17.61 10.36 -12.27
C PHE A 237 18.76 10.39 -13.26
N THR A 238 19.51 11.49 -13.28
CA THR A 238 20.67 11.67 -14.18
C THR A 238 21.93 10.98 -13.65
N SER A 239 21.93 10.60 -12.38
CA SER A 239 22.99 9.86 -11.70
C SER A 239 22.40 9.05 -10.55
N GLN A 240 23.09 8.02 -10.09
CA GLN A 240 22.64 7.25 -8.93
C GLN A 240 22.54 8.15 -7.68
N PRO A 241 21.36 8.25 -7.04
CA PRO A 241 21.17 9.02 -5.82
C PRO A 241 21.70 8.27 -4.58
N GLU A 242 21.92 9.01 -3.49
CA GLU A 242 22.22 8.43 -2.19
C GLU A 242 20.96 7.84 -1.54
N GLY A 243 21.16 6.79 -0.73
CA GLY A 243 20.06 6.16 0.00
C GLY A 243 20.38 4.73 0.40
N LYS A 244 19.35 3.99 0.80
CA LYS A 244 19.49 2.58 1.16
C LYS A 244 19.52 1.72 -0.11
N SER A 245 20.71 1.24 -0.47
CA SER A 245 20.95 0.45 -1.67
C SER A 245 20.81 -1.06 -1.42
N TYR A 246 20.33 -1.77 -2.44
CA TYR A 246 20.19 -3.21 -2.49
C TYR A 246 20.58 -3.73 -3.88
N GLU A 247 21.47 -4.71 -3.92
CA GLU A 247 21.82 -5.42 -5.15
C GLU A 247 20.94 -6.66 -5.31
N LEU A 248 20.32 -6.79 -6.49
CA LEU A 248 19.56 -7.96 -6.91
C LEU A 248 20.40 -8.70 -7.95
N GLU A 249 21.30 -9.56 -7.49
CA GLU A 249 22.30 -10.24 -8.34
C GLU A 249 21.66 -11.01 -9.50
N GLU A 250 20.60 -11.77 -9.24
CA GLU A 250 19.85 -12.53 -10.25
C GLU A 250 19.26 -11.65 -11.36
N ALA A 251 18.93 -10.40 -11.03
CA ALA A 251 18.37 -9.44 -11.97
C ALA A 251 19.42 -8.49 -12.55
N GLY A 252 20.68 -8.53 -12.10
CA GLY A 252 21.69 -7.51 -12.42
C GLY A 252 21.14 -6.09 -12.23
N LEU A 253 20.51 -5.84 -11.07
CA LEU A 253 19.79 -4.60 -10.80
C LEU A 253 20.11 -4.09 -9.39
N THR A 254 20.51 -2.82 -9.31
CA THR A 254 20.63 -2.09 -8.05
C THR A 254 19.34 -1.32 -7.82
N VAL A 255 18.80 -1.38 -6.60
CA VAL A 255 17.63 -0.60 -6.17
C VAL A 255 18.03 0.28 -5.00
N VAL A 256 17.82 1.59 -5.12
CA VAL A 256 18.09 2.55 -4.05
C VAL A 256 16.77 3.15 -3.56
N TYR A 257 16.51 2.99 -2.27
CA TYR A 257 15.48 3.76 -1.55
C TYR A 257 16.08 5.11 -1.18
N VAL A 258 15.72 6.13 -1.94
CA VAL A 258 16.26 7.49 -1.79
C VAL A 258 15.66 8.11 -0.54
N THR A 259 16.53 8.51 0.39
CA THR A 259 16.12 9.07 1.69
C THR A 259 16.02 10.59 1.67
N ASP A 260 16.73 11.23 0.74
CA ASP A 260 16.69 12.68 0.54
C ASP A 260 16.81 13.02 -0.95
N MET A 261 15.85 13.80 -1.46
CA MET A 261 15.84 14.26 -2.85
C MET A 261 16.54 15.60 -3.06
N SER A 262 16.97 16.29 -2.00
CA SER A 262 17.52 17.66 -2.07
C SER A 262 18.70 17.81 -3.04
N ASN A 263 19.56 16.79 -3.12
CA ASN A 263 20.75 16.77 -3.97
C ASN A 263 20.57 15.97 -5.27
N CYS A 264 19.35 15.46 -5.52
CA CYS A 264 19.10 14.63 -6.69
C CYS A 264 18.86 15.49 -7.93
N GLN A 265 19.52 15.15 -9.02
CA GLN A 265 19.23 15.68 -10.35
C GLN A 265 18.37 14.66 -11.11
N TRP A 266 17.26 15.13 -11.66
CA TRP A 266 16.33 14.30 -12.40
C TRP A 266 15.60 15.10 -13.48
N GLU A 267 15.05 14.37 -14.44
CA GLU A 267 14.29 14.93 -15.57
C GLU A 267 12.99 14.16 -15.80
N ASP A 268 12.06 14.79 -16.54
CA ASP A 268 10.82 14.16 -16.94
C ASP A 268 11.08 13.15 -18.08
N PRO A 269 10.69 11.86 -17.94
CA PRO A 269 10.89 10.86 -18.98
C PRO A 269 10.19 11.22 -20.30
N ARG A 270 9.14 12.04 -20.28
CA ARG A 270 8.44 12.54 -21.47
C ARG A 270 9.27 13.55 -22.25
N GLU A 271 9.96 14.44 -21.55
CA GLU A 271 10.87 15.42 -22.17
C GLU A 271 12.10 14.74 -22.75
N TRP A 272 12.61 13.71 -22.07
CA TRP A 272 13.65 12.85 -22.60
C TRP A 272 13.20 12.18 -23.91
N LEU A 273 11.99 11.60 -23.94
CA LEU A 273 11.42 10.97 -25.13
C LEU A 273 11.30 11.97 -26.30
N SER A 274 10.84 13.20 -26.02
CA SER A 274 10.73 14.26 -27.02
C SER A 274 12.08 14.59 -27.66
N ARG A 275 13.13 14.73 -26.82
CA ARG A 275 14.50 14.99 -27.27
C ARG A 275 15.06 13.83 -28.08
N ALA A 276 14.89 12.59 -27.59
CA ALA A 276 15.35 11.39 -28.29
C ALA A 276 14.70 11.22 -29.67
N ARG A 277 13.40 11.50 -29.79
CA ARG A 277 12.69 11.51 -31.08
C ARG A 277 13.21 12.58 -32.02
N SER A 278 13.49 13.78 -31.50
CA SER A 278 14.02 14.90 -32.29
C SER A 278 15.43 14.61 -32.80
N ALA A 279 16.30 14.04 -31.97
CA ALA A 279 17.65 13.62 -32.36
C ALA A 279 17.65 12.52 -33.42
N ALA A 280 16.78 11.50 -33.27
CA ALA A 280 16.60 10.44 -34.26
C ALA A 280 16.12 10.96 -35.62
N LEU A 281 15.20 11.95 -35.63
CA LEU A 281 14.74 12.62 -36.85
C LEU A 281 15.82 13.48 -37.49
N ALA A 282 16.75 14.02 -36.70
CA ALA A 282 17.88 14.83 -37.16
C ALA A 282 19.10 13.99 -37.62
N GLY A 283 19.04 12.66 -37.56
CA GLY A 283 20.15 11.77 -37.92
C GLY A 283 21.34 11.86 -36.97
N VAL A 284 21.13 12.37 -35.75
CA VAL A 284 22.18 12.44 -34.72
C VAL A 284 22.29 11.07 -34.06
N PRO A 285 23.48 10.44 -34.03
CA PRO A 285 23.69 9.19 -33.31
C PRO A 285 23.32 9.37 -31.83
N LEU A 286 22.49 8.47 -31.32
CA LEU A 286 22.15 8.37 -29.89
C LEU A 286 23.28 7.63 -29.17
N ASP A 287 24.51 8.11 -29.31
CA ASP A 287 25.68 7.46 -28.73
C ASP A 287 25.74 7.80 -27.24
N GLY A 288 25.54 6.78 -26.39
CA GLY A 288 25.59 6.90 -24.92
C GLY A 288 24.30 6.54 -24.17
N LEU A 289 23.34 5.87 -24.80
CA LEU A 289 22.03 5.52 -24.20
C LEU A 289 21.75 4.00 -24.19
N GLU A 290 22.72 3.19 -23.75
CA GLU A 290 22.49 1.80 -23.29
C GLU A 290 22.21 1.74 -21.78
#